data_AF-A0A955N3N6-F1
#
_entry.id   AF-A0A955N3N6-F1
#
_cell.length_a   1.000
_cell.length_b   1.000
_cell.length_c   1.000
_cell.angle_alpha   90.00
_cell.angle_beta   90.00
_cell.angle_gamma   90.00
#
_symmetry.space_group_name_H-M   'P 1'
#
loop_
_entity.id
_entity.type
_entity.pdbx_description
1 polymer ?
#
loop_
_entity_poly.entity_id
_entity_poly.type
_entity_poly.pdbx_seq_one_letter_code
_entity_poly.pdbx_strand_id
1 'polypeptide(L)'
;MPIDEEEDLTTYKVVVNHEEQYSIWPVDRENPLGWRDSGPSGPKAECLAYIKEVWTDMRPLSLRKHMEEVARQQAENPPPPPPPPSTEPPKPDELVTRLATGTHPVEVGLRPEKTAQAFKDAIDRGYVHIKFTKTKGGTELGVRLDPKTSDWSQADFSQATGSVHVEGTLTLNYVKVRCLADINLSTLTGTGNLVILED
;
A
#
# COMPACT_ATOMS: atom_id res chain seq x y z
N MET A 1 -12.34 30.34 21.13
CA MET A 1 -12.59 31.58 20.39
C MET A 1 -12.73 31.20 18.92
N PRO A 2 -13.85 31.52 18.25
CA PRO A 2 -13.99 31.31 16.81
C PRO A 2 -13.06 32.28 16.07
N ILE A 3 -12.35 31.75 15.07
CA ILE A 3 -11.44 32.45 14.18
C ILE A 3 -12.22 32.84 12.93
N ASP A 4 -12.99 33.92 12.99
CA ASP A 4 -13.68 34.45 11.81
C ASP A 4 -13.67 35.98 11.86
N GLU A 5 -13.48 36.57 10.67
CA GLU A 5 -13.84 37.95 10.31
C GLU A 5 -12.88 39.08 10.73
N GLU A 6 -11.61 39.03 10.33
CA GLU A 6 -11.04 40.28 9.79
C GLU A 6 -11.60 40.41 8.37
N GLU A 7 -12.51 41.37 8.16
CA GLU A 7 -12.95 41.80 6.84
C GLU A 7 -11.72 42.25 6.04
N ASP A 8 -11.09 41.31 5.34
CA ASP A 8 -10.17 41.61 4.25
C ASP A 8 -10.95 42.43 3.21
N LEU A 9 -10.91 43.76 3.34
CA LEU A 9 -11.39 44.74 2.35
C LEU A 9 -10.65 44.61 0.99
N THR A 10 -9.72 43.65 0.90
CA THR A 10 -8.99 43.27 -0.30
C THR A 10 -9.97 42.76 -1.36
N THR A 11 -10.00 43.44 -2.50
CA THR A 11 -10.80 43.00 -3.65
C THR A 11 -10.04 41.92 -4.42
N TYR A 12 -10.68 40.78 -4.61
CA TYR A 12 -10.14 39.67 -5.39
C TYR A 12 -10.84 39.60 -6.74
N LYS A 13 -10.19 38.98 -7.71
CA LYS A 13 -10.72 38.61 -9.01
C LYS A 13 -10.53 37.12 -9.22
N VAL A 14 -11.47 36.51 -9.93
CA VAL A 14 -11.35 35.10 -10.29
C VAL A 14 -10.43 34.96 -11.49
N VAL A 15 -9.45 34.07 -11.38
CA VAL A 15 -8.50 33.75 -12.44
C VAL A 15 -8.58 32.27 -12.78
N VAL A 16 -8.32 31.95 -14.05
CA VAL A 16 -8.27 30.57 -14.55
C VAL A 16 -6.97 30.33 -15.30
N ASN A 17 -6.39 29.15 -15.14
CA ASN A 17 -5.19 28.75 -15.88
C ASN A 17 -5.52 27.99 -17.18
N HIS A 18 -4.49 27.61 -17.92
CA HIS A 18 -4.61 26.81 -19.16
C HIS A 18 -5.17 25.39 -18.95
N GLU A 19 -5.20 24.89 -17.70
CA GLU A 19 -5.77 23.59 -17.34
C GLU A 19 -7.22 23.70 -16.82
N GLU A 20 -7.86 24.87 -16.96
CA GLU A 20 -9.21 25.16 -16.46
C GLU A 20 -9.33 25.09 -14.93
N GLN A 21 -8.23 25.33 -14.21
CA GLN A 21 -8.23 25.43 -12.76
C GLN A 21 -8.52 26.87 -12.34
N TYR A 22 -9.51 27.05 -11.46
CA TYR A 22 -9.94 28.35 -10.98
C TYR A 22 -9.25 28.71 -9.65
N SER A 23 -8.90 29.98 -9.48
CA SER A 23 -8.38 30.53 -8.23
C SER A 23 -8.82 31.99 -8.06
N ILE A 24 -8.58 32.55 -6.89
CA ILE A 24 -8.76 33.98 -6.62
C ILE A 24 -7.40 34.68 -6.56
N TRP A 25 -7.32 35.88 -7.12
CA TRP A 25 -6.12 36.70 -7.15
C TRP A 25 -6.43 38.15 -6.73
N PRO A 26 -5.57 38.86 -6.00
CA PRO A 26 -5.79 40.27 -5.69
C PRO A 26 -5.89 41.11 -6.96
N VAL A 27 -6.87 42.04 -7.03
CA VAL A 27 -7.04 42.95 -8.18
C VAL A 27 -5.85 43.90 -8.35
N ASP A 28 -5.22 44.27 -7.23
CA ASP A 28 -4.03 45.12 -7.14
C ASP A 28 -2.74 44.49 -7.71
N ARG A 29 -2.78 43.22 -8.15
CA ARG A 29 -1.63 42.52 -8.71
C ARG A 29 -1.88 42.09 -10.16
N GLU A 30 -0.81 42.16 -10.95
CA GLU A 30 -0.79 41.56 -12.28
C GLU A 30 -0.94 40.03 -12.18
N ASN A 31 -1.58 39.42 -13.17
CA ASN A 31 -1.80 37.98 -13.19
C ASN A 31 -0.48 37.23 -13.39
N PRO A 32 -0.27 36.10 -12.69
CA PRO A 32 0.83 35.21 -12.99
C PRO A 32 0.79 34.73 -14.44
N LEU A 33 1.95 34.44 -15.01
CA LEU A 33 2.05 33.95 -16.39
C LEU A 33 1.18 32.70 -16.59
N GLY A 34 0.33 32.72 -17.62
CA GLY A 34 -0.56 31.60 -17.95
C GLY A 34 -1.88 31.59 -17.17
N TRP A 35 -2.16 32.62 -16.36
CA TRP A 35 -3.45 32.86 -15.73
C TRP A 35 -4.17 34.03 -16.41
N ARG A 36 -5.49 33.91 -16.58
CA ARG A 36 -6.34 34.94 -17.17
C ARG A 36 -7.53 35.22 -16.26
N ASP A 37 -8.04 36.44 -16.30
CA ASP A 37 -9.24 36.80 -15.54
C ASP A 37 -10.46 36.07 -16.10
N SER A 38 -11.28 35.49 -15.21
CA SER A 38 -12.45 34.71 -15.58
C SER A 38 -13.50 34.76 -14.46
N GLY A 39 -14.41 35.72 -14.53
CA GLY A 39 -15.51 35.88 -13.58
C GLY A 39 -15.59 37.27 -12.94
N PRO A 40 -16.37 37.41 -11.86
CA PRO A 40 -16.52 38.67 -11.14
C PRO A 40 -15.27 39.03 -10.32
N SER A 41 -15.12 40.33 -10.04
CA SER A 41 -14.16 40.86 -9.06
C SER A 41 -14.94 41.43 -7.88
N GLY A 42 -14.56 41.07 -6.66
CA GLY A 42 -15.32 41.39 -5.47
C GLY A 42 -14.69 40.85 -4.19
N PRO A 43 -15.45 40.80 -3.08
CA PRO A 43 -14.98 40.16 -1.86
C PRO A 43 -14.72 38.67 -2.09
N LYS A 44 -13.80 38.12 -1.30
CA LYS A 44 -13.39 36.71 -1.38
C LYS A 44 -14.57 35.74 -1.43
N ALA A 45 -15.61 35.98 -0.64
CA ALA A 45 -16.80 35.13 -0.58
C ALA A 45 -17.56 35.05 -1.92
N GLU A 46 -17.70 36.17 -2.63
CA GLU A 46 -18.39 36.22 -3.92
C GLU A 46 -17.58 35.52 -5.01
N CYS A 47 -16.27 35.75 -5.06
CA CYS A 47 -15.37 35.07 -5.99
C CYS A 47 -15.37 33.55 -5.75
N LEU A 48 -15.32 33.09 -4.50
CA LEU A 48 -15.37 31.66 -4.17
C LEU A 48 -16.74 31.03 -4.49
N ALA A 49 -17.84 31.76 -4.28
CA ALA A 49 -19.17 31.29 -4.66
C ALA A 49 -19.29 31.08 -6.17
N TYR A 50 -18.77 32.03 -6.97
CA TYR A 50 -18.70 31.89 -8.42
C TYR A 50 -17.86 30.67 -8.83
N ILE A 51 -16.65 30.51 -8.27
CA ILE A 51 -15.79 29.35 -8.56
C ILE A 51 -16.51 28.04 -8.26
N LYS A 52 -17.22 27.96 -7.13
CA LYS A 52 -17.99 26.76 -6.76
C LYS A 52 -19.11 26.45 -7.73
N GLU A 53 -19.73 27.46 -8.33
CA GLU A 53 -20.79 27.29 -9.34
C GLU A 53 -20.24 26.84 -10.69
N VAL A 54 -19.15 27.45 -11.15
CA VAL A 54 -18.61 27.21 -12.51
C VAL A 54 -17.61 26.06 -12.57
N TRP A 55 -16.93 25.74 -11.47
CA TRP A 55 -15.93 24.67 -11.42
C TRP A 55 -16.58 23.32 -11.11
N THR A 56 -17.44 22.86 -12.02
CA THR A 56 -18.21 21.61 -11.86
C THR A 56 -17.37 20.35 -12.11
N ASP A 57 -16.27 20.47 -12.84
CA ASP A 57 -15.35 19.38 -13.15
C ASP A 57 -13.92 19.79 -12.80
N MET A 58 -13.39 19.21 -11.73
CA MET A 58 -12.04 19.48 -11.23
C MET A 58 -10.95 18.71 -11.98
N ARG A 59 -11.29 17.90 -12.99
CA ARG A 59 -10.30 17.16 -13.79
C ARG A 59 -9.52 18.14 -14.67
N PRO A 60 -8.17 18.12 -14.63
CA PRO A 60 -7.37 18.96 -15.52
C PRO A 60 -7.71 18.74 -16.99
N LEU A 61 -7.67 19.81 -17.79
CA LEU A 61 -7.95 19.73 -19.23
C LEU A 61 -7.10 18.66 -19.94
N SER A 62 -5.84 18.50 -19.53
CA SER A 62 -4.90 17.49 -20.04
C SER A 62 -5.41 16.06 -19.80
N LEU A 63 -5.99 15.80 -18.63
CA LEU A 63 -6.57 14.50 -18.29
C LEU A 63 -7.82 14.23 -19.13
N ARG A 64 -8.68 15.24 -19.30
CA ARG A 64 -9.89 15.13 -20.13
C ARG A 64 -9.54 14.81 -21.58
N LYS A 65 -8.55 15.50 -22.15
CA LYS A 65 -8.03 15.22 -23.51
C LYS A 65 -7.44 13.82 -23.62
N HIS A 66 -6.66 13.39 -22.64
CA HIS A 66 -6.11 12.04 -22.63
C HIS A 66 -7.21 10.96 -22.56
N MET A 67 -8.24 11.17 -21.75
CA MET A 67 -9.38 10.24 -21.68
C MET A 67 -10.18 10.21 -22.99
N GLU A 68 -10.39 11.35 -23.65
CA GLU A 68 -11.06 11.42 -24.96
C GLU A 68 -10.23 10.74 -26.05
N GLU A 69 -8.91 10.94 -26.06
CA GLU A 69 -7.96 10.26 -26.93
C GLU A 69 -8.01 8.73 -26.72
N VAL A 70 -7.97 8.28 -25.47
CA VAL A 70 -8.09 6.85 -25.11
C VAL A 70 -9.44 6.29 -25.54
N ALA A 71 -10.54 7.01 -25.31
CA ALA A 71 -11.87 6.58 -25.73
C ALA A 71 -11.98 6.48 -27.26
N ARG A 72 -11.39 7.43 -28.01
CA ARG A 72 -11.31 7.38 -29.47
C ARG A 72 -10.48 6.19 -29.94
N GLN A 73 -9.32 5.96 -29.34
CA GLN A 73 -8.48 4.80 -29.65
C GLN A 73 -9.18 3.47 -29.33
N GLN A 74 -9.95 3.39 -28.25
CA GLN A 74 -10.77 2.23 -27.91
C GLN A 74 -11.96 2.04 -28.87
N ALA A 75 -12.52 3.12 -29.42
CA ALA A 75 -13.56 3.02 -30.43
C ALA A 75 -12.99 2.57 -31.79
N GLU A 76 -11.77 3.01 -32.13
CA GLU A 76 -11.08 2.64 -33.37
C GLU A 76 -10.50 1.22 -33.30
N ASN A 77 -9.94 0.84 -32.15
CA ASN A 77 -9.44 -0.49 -31.83
C ASN A 77 -10.06 -0.97 -30.51
N PRO A 78 -11.25 -1.61 -30.55
CA PRO A 78 -11.84 -2.16 -29.35
C PRO A 78 -10.90 -3.20 -28.74
N PRO A 79 -10.67 -3.18 -27.42
CA PRO A 79 -9.96 -4.26 -26.77
C PRO A 79 -10.71 -5.56 -27.08
N PRO A 80 -9.99 -6.69 -27.28
CA PRO A 80 -10.65 -7.97 -27.38
C PRO A 80 -11.56 -8.16 -26.16
N PRO A 81 -12.70 -8.85 -26.31
CA PRO A 81 -13.57 -9.14 -25.18
C PRO A 81 -12.72 -9.71 -24.04
N PRO A 82 -12.97 -9.31 -22.78
CA PRO A 82 -12.26 -9.90 -21.67
C PRO A 82 -12.39 -11.42 -21.78
N PRO A 83 -11.30 -12.18 -21.55
CA PRO A 83 -11.41 -13.63 -21.51
C PRO A 83 -12.55 -13.99 -20.54
N PRO A 84 -13.31 -15.07 -20.81
CA PRO A 84 -14.28 -15.55 -19.83
C PRO A 84 -13.59 -15.65 -18.47
N PRO A 85 -14.27 -15.30 -17.36
CA PRO A 85 -13.69 -15.45 -16.03
C PRO A 85 -13.14 -16.87 -15.93
N SER A 86 -11.83 -16.99 -15.76
CA SER A 86 -11.16 -18.29 -15.69
C SER A 86 -11.85 -19.10 -14.61
N THR A 87 -12.46 -20.23 -14.99
CA THR A 87 -13.01 -21.21 -14.05
C THR A 87 -11.90 -21.99 -13.34
N GLU A 88 -10.66 -21.80 -13.75
CA GLU A 88 -9.47 -22.25 -13.04
C GLU A 88 -9.20 -21.31 -11.85
N PRO A 89 -8.99 -21.84 -10.63
CA PRO A 89 -8.58 -21.03 -9.49
C PRO A 89 -7.35 -20.19 -9.87
N PRO A 90 -7.21 -18.96 -9.32
CA PRO A 90 -6.08 -18.11 -9.64
C PRO A 90 -4.80 -18.91 -9.44
N LYS A 91 -3.99 -19.04 -10.50
CA LYS A 91 -2.70 -19.74 -10.41
C LYS A 91 -1.95 -19.13 -9.23
N PRO A 92 -1.42 -19.95 -8.31
CA PRO A 92 -0.73 -19.44 -7.14
C PRO A 92 0.31 -18.44 -7.61
N ASP A 93 0.28 -17.24 -7.03
CA ASP A 93 1.16 -16.13 -7.37
C ASP A 93 2.61 -16.62 -7.56
N GLU A 94 3.35 -16.12 -8.54
CA GLU A 94 4.73 -16.57 -8.79
C GLU A 94 5.59 -16.53 -7.52
N LEU A 95 5.36 -15.56 -6.63
CA LEU A 95 6.05 -15.48 -5.35
C LEU A 95 5.64 -16.61 -4.41
N VAL A 96 4.34 -16.90 -4.31
CA VAL A 96 3.82 -18.01 -3.50
C VAL A 96 4.33 -19.34 -4.03
N THR A 97 4.24 -19.56 -5.34
CA THR A 97 4.75 -20.77 -5.99
C THR A 97 6.25 -20.93 -5.75
N ARG A 98 7.04 -19.84 -5.85
CA ARG A 98 8.49 -19.87 -5.62
C ARG A 98 8.83 -20.19 -4.17
N LEU A 99 8.12 -19.59 -3.21
CA LEU A 99 8.33 -19.83 -1.78
C LEU A 99 7.75 -21.17 -1.30
N ALA A 100 6.77 -21.72 -2.02
CA ALA A 100 6.24 -23.05 -1.80
C ALA A 100 7.10 -24.15 -2.43
N THR A 101 7.84 -23.82 -3.48
CA THR A 101 8.76 -24.75 -4.12
C THR A 101 10.08 -24.78 -3.36
N GLY A 102 10.26 -25.84 -2.57
CA GLY A 102 11.49 -26.12 -1.84
C GLY A 102 11.62 -25.34 -0.54
N THR A 103 12.84 -25.39 0.01
CA THR A 103 13.15 -24.83 1.33
C THR A 103 14.03 -23.61 1.17
N HIS A 104 13.66 -22.51 1.84
CA HIS A 104 14.32 -21.22 1.72
C HIS A 104 14.99 -20.85 3.05
N PRO A 105 16.18 -20.23 3.03
CA PRO A 105 16.79 -19.73 4.25
C PRO A 105 15.97 -18.57 4.80
N VAL A 106 15.65 -18.66 6.09
CA VAL A 106 14.87 -17.66 6.81
C VAL A 106 15.63 -17.14 8.03
N GLU A 107 15.28 -15.93 8.45
CA GLU A 107 15.81 -15.26 9.64
C GLU A 107 14.64 -14.67 10.43
N VAL A 108 14.70 -14.71 11.76
CA VAL A 108 13.67 -14.09 12.59
C VAL A 108 13.81 -12.56 12.56
N GLY A 109 12.77 -11.88 12.11
CA GLY A 109 12.66 -10.42 12.08
C GLY A 109 12.33 -9.85 13.45
N LEU A 110 13.30 -9.84 14.37
CA LEU A 110 13.14 -9.19 15.69
C LEU A 110 13.73 -7.78 15.64
N ARG A 111 12.94 -6.79 16.11
CA ARG A 111 13.39 -5.40 16.31
C ARG A 111 12.89 -4.90 17.66
N PRO A 112 13.68 -4.12 18.42
CA PRO A 112 15.03 -3.64 18.09
C PRO A 112 16.15 -4.67 18.35
N GLU A 113 15.94 -5.62 19.25
CA GLU A 113 16.96 -6.59 19.66
C GLU A 113 16.65 -8.01 19.15
N LYS A 114 17.67 -8.69 18.64
CA LYS A 114 17.60 -10.07 18.15
C LYS A 114 18.13 -11.02 19.22
N THR A 115 17.31 -11.29 20.22
CA THR A 115 17.64 -12.21 21.32
C THR A 115 16.67 -13.38 21.37
N ALA A 116 17.11 -14.52 21.91
CA ALA A 116 16.24 -15.67 22.13
C ALA A 116 15.04 -15.31 23.03
N GLN A 117 15.24 -14.42 24.01
CA GLN A 117 14.16 -13.92 24.85
C GLN A 117 13.13 -13.10 24.06
N ALA A 118 13.57 -12.19 23.19
CA ALA A 118 12.65 -11.43 22.34
C ALA A 118 11.89 -12.35 21.37
N PHE A 119 12.52 -13.43 20.91
CA PHE A 119 11.84 -14.45 20.12
C PHE A 119 10.78 -15.20 20.93
N LYS A 120 11.11 -15.58 22.18
CA LYS A 120 10.17 -16.19 23.11
C LYS A 120 8.95 -15.29 23.32
N ASP A 121 9.16 -14.00 23.58
CA ASP A 121 8.05 -13.05 23.77
C ASP A 121 7.18 -12.94 22.52
N ALA A 122 7.75 -13.05 21.32
CA ALA A 122 6.98 -13.09 20.07
C ALA A 122 6.17 -14.38 19.93
N ILE A 123 6.72 -15.53 20.34
CA ILE A 123 6.01 -16.81 20.39
C ILE A 123 4.85 -16.76 21.39
N ASP A 124 5.07 -16.23 22.60
CA ASP A 124 4.04 -16.05 23.64
C ASP A 124 2.90 -15.13 23.16
N ARG A 125 3.19 -14.15 22.29
CA ARG A 125 2.19 -13.30 21.64
C ARG A 125 1.45 -13.99 20.48
N GLY A 126 1.90 -15.17 20.07
CA GLY A 126 1.34 -15.94 18.95
C GLY A 126 1.58 -15.31 17.58
N TYR A 127 2.59 -14.44 17.44
CA TYR A 127 2.87 -13.76 16.18
C TYR A 127 4.36 -13.45 16.04
N VAL A 128 4.97 -13.96 14.96
CA VAL A 128 6.40 -13.82 14.67
C VAL A 128 6.61 -13.29 13.25
N HIS A 129 7.69 -12.54 13.04
CA HIS A 129 8.10 -12.15 11.69
C HIS A 129 9.20 -13.07 11.19
N ILE A 130 8.95 -13.69 10.04
CA ILE A 130 9.91 -14.57 9.36
C ILE A 130 10.37 -13.88 8.08
N LYS A 131 11.67 -13.61 8.00
CA LYS A 131 12.29 -12.95 6.85
C LYS A 131 12.96 -13.98 5.95
N PHE A 132 12.48 -14.09 4.72
CA PHE A 132 13.11 -14.88 3.66
C PHE A 132 14.26 -14.08 3.05
N THR A 133 15.50 -14.53 3.29
CA THR A 133 16.71 -13.74 2.97
C THR A 133 17.12 -13.84 1.50
N LYS A 134 16.74 -14.92 0.81
CA LYS A 134 17.05 -15.15 -0.61
C LYS A 134 16.11 -14.48 -1.61
N THR A 135 15.06 -13.78 -1.16
CA THR A 135 14.17 -13.03 -2.06
C THR A 135 14.76 -11.64 -2.36
N LYS A 136 14.49 -11.09 -3.56
CA LYS A 136 14.94 -9.74 -3.94
C LYS A 136 14.30 -8.71 -2.99
N GLY A 137 15.10 -8.13 -2.09
CA GLY A 137 14.65 -7.14 -1.10
C GLY A 137 14.38 -7.69 0.31
N GLY A 138 14.41 -9.02 0.50
CA GLY A 138 14.12 -9.67 1.79
C GLY A 138 12.64 -9.60 2.14
N THR A 139 11.92 -10.68 1.88
CA THR A 139 10.47 -10.76 2.13
C THR A 139 10.24 -11.07 3.60
N GLU A 140 9.69 -10.12 4.34
CA GLU A 140 9.32 -10.31 5.75
C GLU A 140 7.83 -10.65 5.84
N LEU A 141 7.51 -11.84 6.34
CA LEU A 141 6.16 -12.34 6.48
C LEU A 141 5.79 -12.40 7.96
N GLY A 142 4.66 -11.77 8.30
CA GLY A 142 4.02 -11.91 9.59
C GLY A 142 3.28 -13.23 9.68
N VAL A 143 3.76 -14.14 10.53
CA VAL A 143 3.20 -15.47 10.70
C VAL A 143 2.50 -15.53 12.05
N ARG A 144 1.18 -15.78 12.03
CA ARG A 144 0.40 -16.00 13.24
C ARG A 144 0.52 -17.47 13.63
N LEU A 145 1.16 -17.74 14.76
CA LEU A 145 1.51 -19.09 15.18
C LEU A 145 0.27 -19.89 15.57
N ASP A 146 0.23 -21.15 15.13
CA ASP A 146 -0.73 -22.13 15.64
C ASP A 146 -0.05 -22.97 16.73
N PRO A 147 -0.49 -22.87 18.00
CA PRO A 147 0.10 -23.61 19.11
C PRO A 147 -0.15 -25.12 19.04
N LYS A 148 -1.02 -25.59 18.13
CA LYS A 148 -1.27 -27.02 17.93
C LYS A 148 -0.23 -27.69 17.03
N THR A 149 0.36 -26.94 16.12
CA THR A 149 1.30 -27.46 15.11
C THR A 149 2.72 -26.95 15.30
N SER A 150 2.90 -25.82 15.98
CA SER A 150 4.23 -25.33 16.36
C SER A 150 4.81 -26.15 17.52
N ASP A 151 6.12 -26.40 17.49
CA ASP A 151 6.85 -27.12 18.53
C ASP A 151 8.12 -26.34 18.94
N TRP A 152 8.21 -26.02 20.22
CA TRP A 152 9.37 -25.38 20.84
C TRP A 152 9.84 -26.15 22.08
N SER A 153 9.47 -27.44 22.19
CA SER A 153 9.87 -28.31 23.31
C SER A 153 11.39 -28.54 23.39
N GLN A 154 12.08 -28.47 22.25
CA GLN A 154 13.54 -28.64 22.14
C GLN A 154 14.32 -27.33 22.30
N ALA A 155 13.64 -26.25 22.65
CA ALA A 155 14.18 -24.90 22.64
C ALA A 155 14.53 -24.45 24.07
N ASP A 156 15.81 -24.15 24.32
CA ASP A 156 16.26 -23.49 25.55
C ASP A 156 16.48 -22.00 25.28
N PHE A 157 15.45 -21.21 25.56
CA PHE A 157 15.48 -19.75 25.41
C PHE A 157 16.43 -19.06 26.41
N SER A 158 16.76 -19.71 27.53
CA SER A 158 17.65 -19.15 28.55
C SER A 158 19.12 -19.27 28.12
N GLN A 159 19.47 -20.39 27.49
CA GLN A 159 20.82 -20.61 26.94
C GLN A 159 20.95 -20.21 25.46
N ALA A 160 19.84 -19.81 24.81
CA ALA A 160 19.75 -19.58 23.37
C ALA A 160 20.24 -20.79 22.55
N THR A 161 19.89 -22.00 22.98
CA THR A 161 20.27 -23.26 22.31
C THR A 161 19.04 -24.06 21.91
N GLY A 162 19.19 -24.92 20.90
CA GLY A 162 18.10 -25.74 20.36
C GLY A 162 17.43 -25.15 19.13
N SER A 163 16.31 -25.77 18.75
CA SER A 163 15.54 -25.44 17.56
C SER A 163 14.06 -25.24 17.90
N VAL A 164 13.43 -24.31 17.20
CA VAL A 164 12.00 -24.02 17.28
C VAL A 164 11.38 -24.28 15.92
N HIS A 165 10.35 -25.12 15.88
CA HIS A 165 9.47 -25.28 14.75
C HIS A 165 8.29 -24.32 14.91
N VAL A 166 8.16 -23.35 14.00
CA VAL A 166 7.01 -22.45 13.94
C VAL A 166 6.17 -22.77 12.72
N GLU A 167 4.87 -22.91 12.95
CA GLU A 167 3.88 -23.07 11.90
C GLU A 167 2.76 -22.05 12.07
N GLY A 168 2.33 -21.43 10.98
CA GLY A 168 1.21 -20.50 11.02
C GLY A 168 0.59 -20.22 9.68
N THR A 169 -0.69 -19.86 9.68
CA THR A 169 -1.41 -19.51 8.46
C THR A 169 -1.38 -18.00 8.22
N LEU A 170 -1.20 -17.60 6.96
CA LEU A 170 -1.29 -16.22 6.51
C LEU A 170 -1.91 -16.15 5.10
N THR A 171 -2.30 -14.95 4.68
CA THR A 171 -2.75 -14.70 3.31
C THR A 171 -1.71 -13.86 2.60
N LEU A 172 -1.10 -14.42 1.54
CA LEU A 172 -0.09 -13.74 0.71
C LEU A 172 -0.64 -13.58 -0.70
N ASN A 173 -0.76 -12.34 -1.18
CA ASN A 173 -1.33 -12.02 -2.49
C ASN A 173 -2.68 -12.73 -2.75
N TYR A 174 -3.59 -12.66 -1.76
CA TYR A 174 -4.92 -13.30 -1.79
C TYR A 174 -4.92 -14.83 -1.78
N VAL A 175 -3.76 -15.48 -1.70
CA VAL A 175 -3.64 -16.94 -1.54
C VAL A 175 -3.48 -17.26 -0.06
N LYS A 176 -4.33 -18.15 0.48
CA LYS A 176 -4.14 -18.71 1.82
C LYS A 176 -2.94 -19.65 1.78
N VAL A 177 -1.96 -19.38 2.62
CA VAL A 177 -0.75 -20.18 2.72
C VAL A 177 -0.45 -20.47 4.19
N ARG A 178 0.21 -21.59 4.42
CA ARG A 178 0.78 -21.98 5.69
C ARG A 178 2.28 -21.81 5.60
N CYS A 179 2.85 -20.98 6.46
CA CYS A 179 4.30 -20.88 6.61
C CYS A 179 4.75 -21.92 7.62
N LEU A 180 5.74 -22.72 7.24
CA LEU A 180 6.49 -23.59 8.12
C LEU A 180 7.91 -23.06 8.18
N ALA A 181 8.47 -22.92 9.37
CA ALA A 181 9.86 -22.53 9.54
C ALA A 181 10.51 -23.22 10.75
N ASP A 182 11.66 -23.80 10.50
CA ASP A 182 12.56 -24.35 11.51
C ASP A 182 13.65 -23.32 11.79
N ILE A 183 13.76 -22.87 13.03
CA ILE A 183 14.64 -21.78 13.43
C ILE A 183 15.58 -22.28 14.51
N ASN A 184 16.88 -22.06 14.33
CA ASN A 184 17.87 -22.30 15.36
C ASN A 184 17.94 -21.10 16.31
N LEU A 185 17.81 -21.33 17.62
CA LEU A 185 17.81 -20.26 18.62
C LEU A 185 19.15 -19.54 18.76
N SER A 186 20.27 -20.23 18.48
CA SER A 186 21.61 -19.66 18.66
C SER A 186 21.92 -18.61 17.59
N THR A 187 21.43 -18.81 16.37
CA THR A 187 21.66 -17.93 15.22
C THR A 187 20.44 -17.09 14.86
N LEU A 188 19.24 -17.45 15.35
CA LEU A 188 17.95 -16.90 14.94
C LEU A 188 17.71 -17.01 13.43
N THR A 189 18.32 -18.02 12.82
CA THR A 189 18.20 -18.35 11.40
C THR A 189 17.82 -19.80 11.24
N GLY A 190 17.30 -20.13 10.06
CA GLY A 190 17.03 -21.51 9.71
C GLY A 190 16.39 -21.61 8.35
N THR A 191 15.40 -22.48 8.22
CA THR A 191 14.78 -22.84 6.95
C THR A 191 13.28 -22.73 7.03
N GLY A 192 12.65 -22.16 6.01
CA GLY A 192 11.20 -22.09 5.92
C GLY A 192 10.69 -22.33 4.51
N ASN A 193 9.44 -22.76 4.43
CA ASN A 193 8.71 -23.00 3.19
C ASN A 193 7.26 -22.58 3.37
N LEU A 194 6.59 -22.26 2.26
CA LEU A 194 5.16 -22.04 2.25
C LEU A 194 4.44 -23.29 1.73
N VAL A 195 3.24 -23.55 2.24
CA VAL A 195 2.33 -24.57 1.74
C VAL A 195 1.04 -23.87 1.37
N ILE A 196 0.62 -24.01 0.12
CA ILE A 196 -0.64 -23.43 -0.35
C ILE A 196 -1.78 -24.21 0.30
N LEU A 197 -2.70 -23.51 0.93
CA LEU A 197 -3.93 -24.09 1.46
C LEU A 197 -5.01 -23.86 0.41
N GLU A 198 -5.41 -24.92 -0.29
CA GLU A 198 -6.61 -24.91 -1.11
C GLU A 198 -7.83 -24.89 -0.17
N ASP A 199 -8.77 -23.97 -0.43
CA ASP A 199 -10.04 -23.85 0.31
C ASP A 199 -11.06 -24.88 -0.19
#